data_AF-A0A2D9TRN6-F1
#
_entry.id   AF-A0A2D9TRN6-F1
#
_cell.length_a   1.000
_cell.length_b   1.000
_cell.length_c   1.000
_cell.angle_alpha   90.00
_cell.angle_beta   90.00
_cell.angle_gamma   90.00
#
_symmetry.space_group_name_H-M   'P 1'
#
loop_
_entity.id
_entity.type
_entity.pdbx_description
1 polymer ?
#
loop_
_entity_poly.entity_id
_entity_poly.type
_entity_poly.pdbx_seq_one_letter_code
_entity_poly.pdbx_strand_id
1 'polypeptide(L)'
;MTIPAPRWAALGLAAGLLSACNQPLDVTPLPQPLFDAETQYQLQQTQATNLTSVLQKKQLLNSSGSGPQSTSPYHPLSFLDFTTCWNDPNCYYSITATGIPVQAFPAREDVRQWWLNRLPAPDQAAVCGVRFDPNNPGQYQLASFENRNALNSTAGFILTHYQACGTCSTLQDLAVYGSLDLTIMAKTCSKRLGFNNKKSCMQEIGFTEACAESWAYNADKTTQSCLVLCVQEYGLIPLLTGTESSDNTNNGELNQCLQCDEMMAGPGFQYAAGRTRRNSGIESEIERPDEQVYEVRHDYF
;
A
#
# COMPACT_ATOMS: atom_id res chain seq x y z
N MET A 1 8.83 -45.90 -33.26
CA MET A 1 8.54 -44.58 -33.84
C MET A 1 7.69 -43.81 -32.85
N THR A 2 8.30 -42.92 -32.06
CA THR A 2 7.60 -41.97 -31.20
C THR A 2 7.87 -40.58 -31.75
N ILE A 3 6.82 -39.94 -32.26
CA ILE A 3 6.87 -38.59 -32.82
C ILE A 3 6.96 -37.61 -31.64
N PRO A 4 7.94 -36.70 -31.59
CA PRO A 4 8.03 -35.73 -30.50
C PRO A 4 6.90 -34.70 -30.63
N ALA A 5 6.28 -34.36 -29.49
CA ALA A 5 5.21 -33.37 -29.42
C ALA A 5 5.67 -31.98 -29.92
N PRO A 6 4.78 -31.14 -30.47
CA PRO A 6 5.16 -29.93 -31.18
C PRO A 6 5.62 -28.83 -30.20
N ARG A 7 6.73 -28.17 -30.52
CA ARG A 7 7.28 -26.97 -29.83
C ARG A 7 6.31 -25.77 -29.71
N TRP A 8 5.13 -25.85 -30.33
CA TRP A 8 4.12 -24.79 -30.36
C TRP A 8 3.37 -24.62 -29.03
N ALA A 9 3.22 -25.67 -28.23
CA ALA A 9 2.53 -25.59 -26.93
C ALA A 9 3.29 -24.68 -25.93
N ALA A 10 4.62 -24.73 -25.93
CA ALA A 10 5.46 -23.90 -25.06
C ALA A 10 5.46 -22.42 -25.46
N LEU A 11 5.37 -22.10 -26.76
CA LEU A 11 5.29 -20.72 -27.26
C LEU A 11 3.93 -20.07 -26.98
N GLY A 12 2.83 -20.82 -27.08
CA GLY A 12 1.48 -20.33 -26.74
C GLY A 12 1.31 -20.07 -25.24
N LEU A 13 1.85 -20.94 -24.39
CA LEU A 13 1.88 -20.75 -22.93
C LEU A 13 2.69 -19.51 -22.53
N ALA A 14 3.88 -19.31 -23.11
CA ALA A 14 4.71 -18.15 -22.82
C ALA A 14 4.08 -16.82 -23.28
N ALA A 15 3.46 -16.78 -24.46
CA ALA A 15 2.75 -15.59 -24.94
C ALA A 15 1.48 -15.26 -24.12
N GLY A 16 0.77 -16.29 -23.67
CA GLY A 16 -0.38 -16.15 -22.77
C GLY A 16 0.02 -15.62 -21.38
N LEU A 17 1.13 -16.14 -20.81
CA LEU A 17 1.67 -15.69 -19.52
C LEU A 17 2.18 -14.24 -19.58
N LEU A 18 2.84 -13.83 -20.67
CA LEU A 18 3.30 -12.46 -20.87
C LEU A 18 2.14 -11.46 -21.01
N SER A 19 1.05 -11.85 -21.68
CA SER A 19 -0.15 -11.01 -21.80
C SER A 19 -0.92 -10.91 -20.48
N ALA A 20 -0.92 -11.97 -19.68
CA ALA A 20 -1.56 -12.01 -18.37
C ALA A 20 -0.87 -11.08 -17.34
N CYS A 21 0.45 -10.92 -17.41
CA CYS A 21 1.18 -9.94 -16.60
C CYS A 21 1.07 -8.50 -17.11
N ASN A 22 0.40 -8.27 -18.25
CA ASN A 22 0.30 -6.97 -18.90
C ASN A 22 -1.15 -6.53 -19.22
N GLN A 23 -2.11 -6.97 -18.41
CA GLN A 23 -3.53 -6.62 -18.62
C GLN A 23 -3.72 -5.10 -18.75
N PRO A 24 -4.64 -4.62 -19.59
CA PRO A 24 -4.99 -3.20 -19.63
C PRO A 24 -5.40 -2.71 -18.24
N LEU A 25 -5.00 -1.49 -17.87
CA LEU A 25 -5.47 -0.86 -16.66
C LEU A 25 -6.79 -0.14 -16.97
N ASP A 26 -7.90 -0.78 -16.67
CA ASP A 26 -9.22 -0.18 -16.83
C ASP A 26 -9.56 0.71 -15.63
N VAL A 27 -9.89 1.97 -15.89
CA VAL A 27 -10.29 2.92 -14.84
C VAL A 27 -11.61 2.45 -14.24
N THR A 28 -11.56 2.04 -12.98
CA THR A 28 -12.73 1.56 -12.25
C THR A 28 -13.06 2.57 -11.16
N PRO A 29 -14.11 3.40 -11.30
CA PRO A 29 -14.50 4.35 -10.26
C PRO A 29 -15.13 3.64 -9.05
N LEU A 30 -15.08 4.29 -7.89
CA LEU A 30 -15.90 3.87 -6.75
C LEU A 30 -17.39 3.96 -7.09
N PRO A 31 -18.24 3.06 -6.56
CA PRO A 31 -19.70 3.18 -6.71
C PRO A 31 -20.24 4.51 -6.18
N GLN A 32 -19.61 5.03 -5.12
CA GLN A 32 -19.86 6.35 -4.53
C GLN A 32 -18.51 7.03 -4.30
N PRO A 33 -18.05 7.89 -5.22
CA PRO A 33 -16.85 8.69 -5.00
C PRO A 33 -17.03 9.59 -3.77
N LEU A 34 -15.95 9.78 -3.01
CA LEU A 34 -15.93 10.61 -1.81
C LEU A 34 -16.01 12.11 -2.13
N PHE A 35 -15.53 12.50 -3.31
CA PHE A 35 -15.42 13.89 -3.73
C PHE A 35 -16.30 14.13 -4.96
N ASP A 36 -16.92 15.31 -5.02
CA ASP A 36 -17.45 15.80 -6.28
C ASP A 36 -16.32 16.14 -7.27
N ALA A 37 -16.68 16.33 -8.54
CA ALA A 37 -15.70 16.54 -9.61
C ALA A 37 -14.84 17.81 -9.39
N GLU A 38 -15.41 18.86 -8.79
CA GLU A 38 -14.69 20.10 -8.52
C GLU A 38 -13.67 19.89 -7.40
N THR A 39 -14.08 19.29 -6.28
CA THR A 39 -13.21 18.97 -5.15
C THR A 39 -12.09 18.03 -5.58
N GLN A 40 -12.42 17.00 -6.37
CA GLN A 40 -11.43 16.08 -6.92
C GLN A 40 -10.41 16.81 -7.80
N TYR A 41 -10.87 17.71 -8.67
CA TYR A 41 -9.98 18.53 -9.49
C TYR A 41 -9.07 19.42 -8.63
N GLN A 42 -9.61 20.11 -7.63
CA GLN A 42 -8.83 20.97 -6.73
C GLN A 42 -7.78 20.18 -5.94
N LEU A 43 -8.13 18.99 -5.41
CA LEU A 43 -7.18 18.09 -4.74
C LEU A 43 -6.00 17.76 -5.66
N GLN A 44 -6.26 17.46 -6.94
CA GLN A 44 -5.25 17.13 -7.94
C GLN A 44 -4.41 18.34 -8.38
N GLN A 45 -4.94 19.58 -8.31
CA GLN A 45 -4.20 20.79 -8.65
C GLN A 45 -3.33 21.33 -7.50
N THR A 46 -3.50 20.82 -6.29
CA THR A 46 -2.72 21.28 -5.13
C THR A 46 -1.45 20.47 -4.89
N GLN A 47 -0.38 21.13 -4.45
CA GLN A 47 0.91 20.48 -4.23
C GLN A 47 1.48 20.68 -2.82
N ALA A 48 2.03 19.60 -2.26
CA ALA A 48 2.78 19.66 -1.02
C ALA A 48 4.18 20.27 -1.28
N THR A 49 4.50 21.38 -0.62
CA THR A 49 5.77 22.08 -0.78
C THR A 49 6.95 21.43 -0.03
N ASN A 50 6.66 20.50 0.88
CA ASN A 50 7.66 19.94 1.79
C ASN A 50 7.66 18.39 1.83
N LEU A 51 7.10 17.71 0.82
CA LEU A 51 7.04 16.24 0.78
C LEU A 51 8.44 15.62 0.92
N THR A 52 9.43 16.11 0.18
CA THR A 52 10.82 15.65 0.29
C THR A 52 11.32 15.72 1.74
N SER A 53 11.11 16.84 2.44
CA SER A 53 11.51 16.96 3.84
C SER A 53 10.75 16.02 4.77
N VAL A 54 9.47 15.74 4.50
CA VAL A 54 8.67 14.75 5.23
C VAL A 54 9.27 13.35 5.06
N LEU A 55 9.56 12.95 3.83
CA LEU A 55 10.14 11.63 3.52
C LEU A 55 11.55 11.48 4.08
N GLN A 56 12.36 12.55 4.06
CA GLN A 56 13.70 12.55 4.64
C GLN A 56 13.65 12.27 6.15
N LYS A 57 12.74 12.91 6.88
CA LYS A 57 12.56 12.72 8.33
C LYS A 57 12.18 11.27 8.69
N LYS A 58 11.50 10.56 7.80
CA LYS A 58 11.14 9.14 7.98
C LYS A 58 12.15 8.16 7.37
N GLN A 59 13.31 8.64 6.91
CA GLN A 59 14.31 7.80 6.24
C GLN A 59 13.71 7.01 5.07
N LEU A 60 12.75 7.64 4.38
CA LEU A 60 12.05 7.11 3.22
C LEU A 60 12.58 7.69 1.92
N LEU A 61 13.46 8.69 1.93
CA LEU A 61 14.13 9.13 0.70
C LEU A 61 15.35 8.27 0.39
N ASN A 62 15.55 8.00 -0.89
CA ASN A 62 16.80 7.47 -1.41
C ASN A 62 17.77 8.63 -1.69
N SER A 63 18.96 8.59 -1.08
CA SER A 63 19.99 9.63 -1.22
C SER A 63 20.91 9.45 -2.43
N SER A 64 20.80 8.34 -3.17
CA SER A 64 21.77 7.95 -4.21
C SER A 64 21.57 8.61 -5.58
N GLY A 65 20.48 9.37 -5.79
CA GLY A 65 20.20 10.10 -7.04
C GLY A 65 19.98 9.23 -8.28
N SER A 66 20.01 7.90 -8.15
CA SER A 66 19.73 6.92 -9.20
C SER A 66 18.84 5.81 -8.64
N GLY A 67 17.77 5.47 -9.37
CA GLY A 67 16.78 4.49 -8.92
C GLY A 67 15.53 5.12 -8.26
N PRO A 68 14.79 4.36 -7.43
CA PRO A 68 13.55 4.82 -6.81
C PRO A 68 13.75 6.07 -5.95
N GLN A 69 12.76 6.97 -5.93
CA GLN A 69 12.76 8.18 -5.08
C GLN A 69 12.75 7.80 -3.59
N SER A 70 12.07 6.70 -3.27
CA SER A 70 11.88 6.20 -1.93
C SER A 70 12.72 4.96 -1.62
N THR A 71 13.09 4.80 -0.35
CA THR A 71 13.81 3.62 0.13
C THR A 71 12.80 2.53 0.48
N SER A 72 13.08 1.28 0.05
CA SER A 72 12.30 0.11 0.46
C SER A 72 12.13 0.04 1.99
N PRO A 73 10.90 -0.09 2.51
CA PRO A 73 10.66 -0.30 3.94
C PRO A 73 10.93 -1.75 4.38
N TYR A 74 11.47 -2.58 3.49
CA TYR A 74 11.70 -3.99 3.69
C TYR A 74 13.17 -4.39 3.51
N HIS A 75 13.58 -5.46 4.20
CA HIS A 75 14.78 -6.23 3.93
C HIS A 75 14.52 -7.37 2.93
N PRO A 76 15.58 -7.92 2.31
CA PRO A 76 15.51 -9.21 1.61
C PRO A 76 14.94 -10.30 2.52
N LEU A 77 14.27 -11.29 1.94
CA LEU A 77 13.77 -12.43 2.71
C LEU A 77 14.94 -13.19 3.35
N SER A 78 14.73 -13.58 4.60
CA SER A 78 15.63 -14.47 5.34
C SER A 78 14.85 -15.70 5.78
N PHE A 79 15.41 -16.88 5.54
CA PHE A 79 14.86 -18.15 5.96
C PHE A 79 15.78 -18.75 7.02
N LEU A 80 15.20 -19.15 8.14
CA LEU A 80 15.90 -19.68 9.30
C LEU A 80 15.49 -21.13 9.52
N ASP A 81 16.36 -21.97 10.09
CA ASP A 81 15.90 -23.26 10.58
C ASP A 81 14.86 -23.08 11.70
N PHE A 82 14.06 -24.11 11.97
CA PHE A 82 12.97 -24.02 12.96
C PHE A 82 13.45 -23.59 14.36
N THR A 83 14.61 -24.07 14.80
CA THR A 83 15.15 -23.77 16.14
C THR A 83 15.60 -22.31 16.22
N THR A 84 16.33 -21.84 15.21
CA THR A 84 16.75 -20.44 15.12
C THR A 84 15.56 -19.51 14.96
N CYS A 85 14.59 -19.87 14.12
CA CYS A 85 13.38 -19.10 13.87
C CYS A 85 12.57 -18.84 15.14
N TRP A 86 12.43 -19.85 16.02
CA TRP A 86 11.69 -19.69 17.26
C TRP A 86 12.30 -18.64 18.22
N ASN A 87 13.61 -18.40 18.10
CA ASN A 87 14.34 -17.42 18.93
C ASN A 87 14.57 -16.09 18.21
N ASP A 88 14.29 -16.00 16.91
CA ASP A 88 14.37 -14.76 16.14
C ASP A 88 13.04 -13.99 16.21
N PRO A 89 13.03 -12.73 16.66
CA PRO A 89 11.79 -11.99 16.88
C PRO A 89 10.99 -11.74 15.58
N ASN A 90 11.67 -11.64 14.43
CA ASN A 90 11.01 -11.44 13.14
C ASN A 90 10.37 -12.73 12.64
N CYS A 91 11.05 -13.86 12.80
CA CYS A 91 10.53 -15.16 12.41
C CYS A 91 9.41 -15.62 13.35
N TYR A 92 9.56 -15.39 14.66
CA TYR A 92 8.50 -15.60 15.64
C TYR A 92 7.24 -14.77 15.32
N TYR A 93 7.41 -13.49 14.95
CA TYR A 93 6.28 -12.67 14.48
C TYR A 93 5.62 -13.28 13.25
N SER A 94 6.38 -13.69 12.22
CA SER A 94 5.81 -14.28 11.01
C SER A 94 4.98 -15.53 11.31
N ILE A 95 5.50 -16.45 12.14
CA ILE A 95 4.78 -17.66 12.57
C ILE A 95 3.48 -17.29 13.29
N THR A 96 3.55 -16.42 14.30
CA THR A 96 2.40 -16.13 15.16
C THR A 96 1.35 -15.25 14.48
N ALA A 97 1.75 -14.39 13.54
CA ALA A 97 0.86 -13.49 12.82
C ALA A 97 0.20 -14.11 11.59
N THR A 98 0.88 -15.07 10.92
CA THR A 98 0.46 -15.57 9.61
C THR A 98 0.51 -17.08 9.44
N GLY A 99 1.13 -17.80 10.38
CA GLY A 99 1.37 -19.24 10.26
C GLY A 99 2.46 -19.60 9.24
N ILE A 100 3.14 -18.63 8.63
CA ILE A 100 4.25 -18.90 7.70
C ILE A 100 5.44 -19.41 8.51
N PRO A 101 5.88 -20.67 8.30
CA PRO A 101 7.01 -21.19 9.03
C PRO A 101 8.31 -20.62 8.47
N VAL A 102 9.33 -20.53 9.33
CA VAL A 102 10.75 -20.37 8.96
C VAL A 102 11.14 -19.12 8.17
N GLN A 103 10.21 -18.25 7.81
CA GLN A 103 10.48 -16.98 7.13
C GLN A 103 10.48 -15.83 8.15
N ALA A 104 11.54 -15.03 8.17
CA ALA A 104 11.58 -13.83 9.00
C ALA A 104 10.65 -12.73 8.46
N PHE A 105 9.98 -12.00 9.36
CA PHE A 105 9.27 -10.77 9.05
C PHE A 105 10.19 -9.78 8.32
N PRO A 106 9.87 -9.37 7.08
CA PRO A 106 10.84 -8.73 6.21
C PRO A 106 10.87 -7.21 6.34
N ALA A 107 10.34 -6.63 7.42
CA ALA A 107 10.39 -5.18 7.64
C ALA A 107 11.76 -4.73 8.13
N ARG A 108 12.15 -3.49 7.78
CA ARG A 108 13.29 -2.84 8.44
C ARG A 108 13.05 -2.70 9.94
N GLU A 109 14.13 -2.57 10.73
CA GLU A 109 14.00 -2.48 12.18
C GLU A 109 13.18 -1.27 12.64
N ASP A 110 13.33 -0.11 12.00
CA ASP A 110 12.54 1.09 12.30
C ASP A 110 11.05 0.90 12.01
N VAL A 111 10.72 0.20 10.92
CA VAL A 111 9.36 -0.16 10.53
C VAL A 111 8.77 -1.16 11.54
N ARG A 112 9.53 -2.18 11.93
CA ARG A 112 9.10 -3.18 12.91
C ARG A 112 8.84 -2.55 14.28
N GLN A 113 9.76 -1.72 14.75
CA GLN A 113 9.60 -1.00 16.01
C GLN A 113 8.38 -0.09 15.96
N TRP A 114 8.16 0.63 14.87
CA TRP A 114 6.93 1.39 14.69
C TRP A 114 5.69 0.49 14.73
N TRP A 115 5.68 -0.63 14.00
CA TRP A 115 4.52 -1.52 13.90
C TRP A 115 4.10 -2.10 15.26
N LEU A 116 5.08 -2.53 16.06
CA LEU A 116 4.84 -3.14 17.37
C LEU A 116 4.44 -2.13 18.45
N ASN A 117 4.85 -0.86 18.30
CA ASN A 117 4.63 0.18 19.32
C ASN A 117 3.58 1.23 18.92
N ARG A 118 2.94 1.09 17.75
CA ARG A 118 1.92 2.05 17.31
C ARG A 118 0.69 2.00 18.21
N LEU A 119 0.13 3.18 18.47
CA LEU A 119 -1.12 3.33 19.21
C LEU A 119 -2.26 3.49 18.20
N PRO A 120 -3.21 2.54 18.11
CA PRO A 120 -4.32 2.62 17.16
C PRO A 120 -5.54 3.37 17.70
N ALA A 121 -5.55 3.76 18.98
CA ALA A 121 -6.68 4.48 19.56
C ALA A 121 -6.75 5.91 18.97
N PRO A 122 -7.92 6.42 18.52
CA PRO A 122 -8.02 7.72 17.85
C PRO A 122 -7.48 8.94 18.62
N ASP A 123 -7.48 8.89 19.95
CA ASP A 123 -6.93 9.94 20.81
C ASP A 123 -5.40 9.88 20.97
N GLN A 124 -4.79 8.73 20.65
CA GLN A 124 -3.37 8.45 20.83
C GLN A 124 -2.61 8.25 19.51
N ALA A 125 -3.32 7.90 18.45
CA ALA A 125 -2.75 7.60 17.15
C ALA A 125 -2.14 8.87 16.54
N ALA A 126 -0.90 8.73 16.03
CA ALA A 126 -0.26 9.77 15.23
C ALA A 126 -1.17 10.21 14.08
N VAL A 127 -1.03 11.45 13.63
CA VAL A 127 -1.83 12.00 12.53
C VAL A 127 -0.98 12.81 11.57
N CYS A 128 -1.46 12.95 10.34
CA CYS A 128 -0.92 13.86 9.34
C CYS A 128 -1.90 15.01 9.12
N GLY A 129 -1.39 16.24 9.16
CA GLY A 129 -2.15 17.44 8.86
C GLY A 129 -1.64 18.15 7.61
N VAL A 130 -2.55 18.87 6.94
CA VAL A 130 -2.27 19.80 5.86
C VAL A 130 -2.49 21.24 6.32
N ARG A 131 -1.66 22.18 5.85
CA ARG A 131 -1.85 23.61 6.04
C ARG A 131 -1.59 24.35 4.73
N PHE A 132 -2.62 24.97 4.18
CA PHE A 132 -2.53 25.74 2.93
C PHE A 132 -1.72 27.03 3.11
N ASP A 133 -1.00 27.42 2.07
CA ASP A 133 -0.33 28.73 2.02
C ASP A 133 -1.39 29.82 1.78
N PRO A 134 -1.55 30.80 2.69
CA PRO A 134 -2.55 31.86 2.53
C PRO A 134 -2.30 32.76 1.30
N ASN A 135 -1.07 32.78 0.78
CA ASN A 135 -0.71 33.56 -0.41
C ASN A 135 -0.75 32.73 -1.70
N ASN A 136 -0.83 31.40 -1.58
CA ASN A 136 -0.89 30.49 -2.71
C ASN A 136 -1.73 29.26 -2.36
N PRO A 137 -3.07 29.33 -2.45
CA PRO A 137 -3.97 28.24 -2.08
C PRO A 137 -3.74 26.93 -2.86
N GLY A 138 -3.03 26.97 -3.99
CA GLY A 138 -2.59 25.77 -4.72
C GLY A 138 -1.44 25.02 -4.02
N GLN A 139 -0.91 25.53 -2.91
CA GLN A 139 0.22 24.98 -2.19
C GLN A 139 -0.12 24.75 -0.72
N TYR A 140 0.42 23.68 -0.16
CA TYR A 140 0.28 23.39 1.27
C TYR A 140 1.55 22.75 1.85
N GLN A 141 1.58 22.66 3.17
CA GLN A 141 2.59 21.94 3.94
C GLN A 141 1.96 20.75 4.63
N LEU A 142 2.71 19.65 4.68
CA LEU A 142 2.39 18.45 5.46
C LEU A 142 3.16 18.46 6.78
N ALA A 143 2.52 18.01 7.86
CA ALA A 143 3.19 17.77 9.13
C ALA A 143 2.59 16.57 9.87
N SER A 144 3.47 15.75 10.45
CA SER A 144 3.09 14.67 11.36
C SER A 144 2.96 15.21 12.78
N PHE A 145 1.95 14.75 13.50
CA PHE A 145 1.73 15.05 14.91
C PHE A 145 1.61 13.75 15.70
N GLU A 146 1.97 13.78 16.98
CA GLU A 146 1.90 12.62 17.86
C GLU A 146 0.48 12.09 18.03
N ASN A 147 -0.52 12.97 18.01
CA ASN A 147 -1.93 12.63 18.07
C ASN A 147 -2.82 13.79 17.59
N ARG A 148 -4.14 13.54 17.56
CA ARG A 148 -5.13 14.53 17.13
C ARG A 148 -5.14 15.80 17.99
N ASN A 149 -4.86 15.70 19.29
CA ASN A 149 -4.81 16.85 20.20
C ASN A 149 -3.63 17.78 19.86
N ALA A 150 -2.46 17.20 19.55
CA ALA A 150 -1.29 17.98 19.11
C ALA A 150 -1.55 18.71 17.78
N LEU A 151 -2.25 18.06 16.84
CA LEU A 151 -2.68 18.70 15.60
C LEU A 151 -3.63 19.86 15.87
N ASN A 152 -4.70 19.63 16.63
CA ASN A 152 -5.72 20.65 16.94
C ASN A 152 -5.13 21.86 17.70
N SER A 153 -4.04 21.66 18.45
CA SER A 153 -3.33 22.73 19.16
C SER A 153 -2.40 23.55 18.26
N THR A 154 -2.19 23.13 17.00
CA THR A 154 -1.30 23.79 16.05
C THR A 154 -2.10 24.57 15.01
N ALA A 155 -2.00 25.90 15.06
CA ALA A 155 -2.82 26.78 14.22
C ALA A 155 -2.66 26.51 12.71
N GLY A 156 -3.80 26.43 12.03
CA GLY A 156 -3.89 26.33 10.56
C GLY A 156 -3.73 24.93 9.98
N PHE A 157 -3.43 23.91 10.78
CA PHE A 157 -3.43 22.53 10.30
C PHE A 157 -4.82 21.89 10.34
N ILE A 158 -5.19 21.22 9.25
CA ILE A 158 -6.41 20.44 9.09
C ILE A 158 -6.01 18.97 9.06
N LEU A 159 -6.73 18.08 9.76
CA LEU A 159 -6.48 16.64 9.66
C LEU A 159 -6.65 16.18 8.22
N THR A 160 -5.71 15.37 7.72
CA THR A 160 -5.89 14.70 6.43
C THR A 160 -5.93 13.18 6.52
N HIS A 161 -5.23 12.57 7.48
CA HIS A 161 -5.36 11.16 7.79
C HIS A 161 -4.71 10.84 9.13
N TYR A 162 -5.05 9.69 9.70
CA TYR A 162 -4.35 9.07 10.82
C TYR A 162 -3.07 8.37 10.35
N GLN A 163 -2.13 8.15 11.25
CA GLN A 163 -0.69 7.93 11.06
C GLN A 163 0.11 9.16 10.62
N ALA A 164 1.40 9.15 10.93
CA ALA A 164 2.36 10.16 10.47
C ALA A 164 2.40 10.22 8.94
N CYS A 165 2.62 11.42 8.39
CA CYS A 165 2.71 11.64 6.95
C CYS A 165 3.74 10.71 6.29
N GLY A 166 3.53 10.37 5.03
CA GLY A 166 4.37 9.48 4.24
C GLY A 166 4.24 9.79 2.73
N THR A 167 4.65 8.81 1.93
CA THR A 167 4.71 8.92 0.47
C THR A 167 3.36 9.13 -0.21
N CYS A 168 2.27 8.69 0.42
CA CYS A 168 0.91 8.78 -0.10
C CYS A 168 0.07 9.89 0.58
N SER A 169 0.70 10.81 1.31
CA SER A 169 0.01 11.84 2.09
C SER A 169 -0.44 13.06 1.30
N THR A 170 -0.11 13.16 0.01
CA THR A 170 -0.48 14.33 -0.81
C THR A 170 -1.99 14.35 -1.10
N LEU A 171 -2.58 15.52 -1.28
CA LEU A 171 -3.97 15.66 -1.69
C LEU A 171 -4.25 15.04 -3.07
N GLN A 172 -3.27 14.98 -3.97
CA GLN A 172 -3.36 14.21 -5.21
C GLN A 172 -3.60 12.71 -4.93
N ASP A 173 -2.81 12.10 -4.02
CA ASP A 173 -3.00 10.69 -3.66
C ASP A 173 -4.34 10.46 -2.94
N LEU A 174 -4.80 11.44 -2.16
CA LEU A 174 -6.13 11.40 -1.54
C LEU A 174 -7.24 11.33 -2.60
N ALA A 175 -7.13 12.14 -3.67
CA ALA A 175 -8.08 12.13 -4.77
C ALA A 175 -8.18 10.73 -5.41
N VAL A 176 -7.05 10.02 -5.57
CA VAL A 176 -7.04 8.64 -6.05
C VAL A 176 -7.77 7.71 -5.07
N TYR A 177 -7.41 7.76 -3.79
CA TYR A 177 -8.04 6.91 -2.76
C TYR A 177 -9.55 7.10 -2.65
N GLY A 178 -10.03 8.33 -2.83
CA GLY A 178 -11.45 8.69 -2.72
C GLY A 178 -12.26 8.54 -4.00
N SER A 179 -11.68 8.11 -5.12
CA SER A 179 -12.39 8.11 -6.42
C SER A 179 -12.36 6.79 -7.19
N LEU A 180 -11.37 5.92 -7.01
CA LEU A 180 -11.15 4.73 -7.84
C LEU A 180 -11.18 3.43 -7.05
N ASP A 181 -11.65 2.30 -7.56
CA ASP A 181 -11.56 1.01 -6.88
C ASP A 181 -10.14 0.44 -6.93
N LEU A 182 -9.42 0.55 -5.80
CA LEU A 182 -8.04 0.08 -5.69
C LEU A 182 -7.95 -1.44 -5.48
N THR A 183 -9.02 -2.12 -5.09
CA THR A 183 -9.01 -3.60 -4.99
C THR A 183 -8.90 -4.26 -6.37
N ILE A 184 -9.40 -3.57 -7.41
CA ILE A 184 -9.25 -3.98 -8.81
C ILE A 184 -7.98 -3.39 -9.42
N MET A 185 -7.82 -2.07 -9.35
CA MET A 185 -6.76 -1.37 -10.07
C MET A 185 -5.36 -1.65 -9.49
N ALA A 186 -5.20 -1.57 -8.15
CA ALA A 186 -3.90 -1.84 -7.52
C ALA A 186 -3.53 -3.33 -7.63
N LYS A 187 -4.51 -4.25 -7.58
CA LYS A 187 -4.29 -5.68 -7.81
C LYS A 187 -3.87 -5.99 -9.25
N THR A 188 -4.39 -5.26 -10.22
CA THR A 188 -3.93 -5.35 -11.62
C THR A 188 -2.48 -4.90 -11.73
N CYS A 189 -2.13 -3.78 -11.12
CA CYS A 189 -0.76 -3.27 -11.13
C CYS A 189 0.23 -4.13 -10.34
N SER A 190 -0.21 -4.82 -9.26
CA SER A 190 0.67 -5.69 -8.46
C SER A 190 1.16 -6.93 -9.21
N LYS A 191 0.49 -7.31 -10.30
CA LYS A 191 0.84 -8.47 -11.15
C LYS A 191 1.87 -8.15 -12.23
N ARG A 192 2.20 -6.87 -12.44
CA ARG A 192 3.20 -6.47 -13.43
C ARG A 192 4.58 -7.05 -13.09
N LEU A 193 5.30 -7.51 -14.10
CA LEU A 193 6.64 -8.06 -13.92
C LEU A 193 7.65 -6.97 -13.59
N GLY A 194 8.31 -7.09 -12.43
CA GLY A 194 9.35 -6.16 -11.98
C GLY A 194 8.84 -4.85 -11.39
N PHE A 195 9.64 -4.28 -10.47
CA PHE A 195 9.31 -3.08 -9.70
C PHE A 195 8.88 -1.90 -10.57
N ASN A 196 9.65 -1.57 -11.62
CA ASN A 196 9.39 -0.39 -12.45
C ASN A 196 8.05 -0.46 -13.18
N ASN A 197 7.63 -1.65 -13.64
CA ASN A 197 6.34 -1.80 -14.32
C ASN A 197 5.17 -1.72 -13.33
N LYS A 198 5.34 -2.24 -12.11
CA LYS A 198 4.36 -2.05 -11.02
C LYS A 198 4.22 -0.56 -10.68
N LYS A 199 5.36 0.13 -10.51
CA LYS A 199 5.40 1.58 -10.25
C LYS A 199 4.71 2.37 -11.36
N SER A 200 5.10 2.15 -12.62
CA SER A 200 4.49 2.85 -13.77
C SER A 200 2.98 2.65 -13.80
N CYS A 201 2.50 1.42 -13.62
CA CYS A 201 1.08 1.13 -13.58
C CYS A 201 0.37 1.88 -12.43
N MET A 202 0.96 1.95 -11.23
CA MET A 202 0.38 2.73 -10.13
C MET A 202 0.38 4.24 -10.40
N GLN A 203 1.36 4.76 -11.15
CA GLN A 203 1.35 6.16 -11.61
C GLN A 203 0.26 6.40 -12.66
N GLU A 204 -0.03 5.42 -13.52
CA GLU A 204 -1.15 5.46 -14.48
C GLU A 204 -2.52 5.49 -13.79
N ILE A 205 -2.65 4.93 -12.56
CA ILE A 205 -3.84 5.12 -11.71
C ILE A 205 -3.99 6.60 -11.29
N GLY A 206 -2.88 7.34 -11.18
CA GLY A 206 -2.85 8.75 -10.79
C GLY A 206 -2.08 9.03 -9.49
N PHE A 207 -1.48 8.01 -8.86
CA PHE A 207 -0.64 8.21 -7.67
C PHE A 207 0.62 9.01 -8.01
N THR A 208 1.09 9.78 -7.05
CA THR A 208 2.42 10.40 -7.11
C THR A 208 3.51 9.33 -7.19
N GLU A 209 4.68 9.66 -7.74
CA GLU A 209 5.79 8.71 -7.87
C GLU A 209 6.16 8.05 -6.54
N ALA A 210 6.30 8.83 -5.47
CA ALA A 210 6.61 8.31 -4.14
C ALA A 210 5.54 7.32 -3.64
N CYS A 211 4.25 7.62 -3.83
CA CYS A 211 3.17 6.72 -3.42
C CYS A 211 3.13 5.44 -4.27
N ALA A 212 3.33 5.58 -5.58
CA ALA A 212 3.41 4.46 -6.51
C ALA A 212 4.54 3.49 -6.16
N GLU A 213 5.68 3.99 -5.66
CA GLU A 213 6.78 3.16 -5.17
C GLU A 213 6.41 2.38 -3.91
N SER A 214 5.69 2.98 -2.96
CA SER A 214 5.19 2.27 -1.78
C SER A 214 4.27 1.11 -2.17
N TRP A 215 3.37 1.33 -3.12
CA TRP A 215 2.52 0.26 -3.68
C TRP A 215 3.32 -0.82 -4.42
N ALA A 216 4.33 -0.44 -5.20
CA ALA A 216 5.19 -1.38 -5.91
C ALA A 216 6.05 -2.22 -4.94
N TYR A 217 6.59 -1.61 -3.88
CA TYR A 217 7.31 -2.32 -2.82
C TYR A 217 6.37 -3.27 -2.05
N ASN A 218 5.15 -2.85 -1.75
CA ASN A 218 4.14 -3.72 -1.15
C ASN A 218 3.94 -4.96 -2.02
N ALA A 219 3.57 -4.75 -3.29
CA ALA A 219 3.32 -5.83 -4.25
C ALA A 219 4.51 -6.79 -4.45
N ASP A 220 5.74 -6.27 -4.54
CA ASP A 220 6.94 -7.11 -4.60
C ASP A 220 7.10 -7.92 -3.31
N LYS A 221 6.82 -7.33 -2.14
CA LYS A 221 6.95 -8.03 -0.87
C LYS A 221 5.86 -9.07 -0.64
N THR A 222 4.62 -8.79 -1.04
CA THR A 222 3.51 -9.75 -1.06
C THR A 222 3.85 -10.92 -1.96
N THR A 223 4.38 -10.65 -3.17
CA THR A 223 4.81 -11.71 -4.09
C THR A 223 5.91 -12.57 -3.48
N GLN A 224 6.89 -11.96 -2.81
CA GLN A 224 8.00 -12.70 -2.20
C GLN A 224 7.53 -13.56 -1.01
N SER A 225 6.67 -13.02 -0.15
CA SER A 225 6.32 -13.63 1.15
C SER A 225 5.06 -14.50 1.11
N CYS A 226 4.09 -14.11 0.28
CA CYS A 226 2.71 -14.61 0.35
C CYS A 226 2.29 -15.42 -0.87
N LEU A 227 3.13 -15.54 -1.92
CA LEU A 227 2.73 -16.17 -3.18
C LEU A 227 2.13 -17.56 -3.00
N VAL A 228 2.70 -18.39 -2.11
CA VAL A 228 2.19 -19.74 -1.85
C VAL A 228 0.78 -19.70 -1.29
N LEU A 229 0.53 -18.87 -0.26
CA LEU A 229 -0.80 -18.71 0.34
C LEU A 229 -1.79 -18.12 -0.67
N CYS A 230 -1.36 -17.15 -1.48
CA CYS A 230 -2.21 -16.56 -2.51
C CYS A 230 -2.57 -17.53 -3.64
N VAL A 231 -1.66 -18.42 -4.03
CA VAL A 231 -1.94 -19.49 -4.99
C VAL A 231 -2.88 -20.54 -4.38
N GLN A 232 -2.76 -20.84 -3.09
CA GLN A 232 -3.67 -21.75 -2.39
C GLN A 232 -5.08 -21.17 -2.27
N GLU A 233 -5.19 -19.88 -1.98
CA GLU A 233 -6.47 -19.17 -1.83
C GLU A 233 -7.18 -18.98 -3.18
N TYR A 234 -6.49 -18.40 -4.17
CA TYR A 234 -7.11 -17.98 -5.43
C TYR A 234 -6.91 -18.95 -6.60
N GLY A 235 -5.93 -19.85 -6.50
CA GLY A 235 -5.45 -20.64 -7.63
C GLY A 235 -4.46 -19.86 -8.52
N LEU A 236 -3.49 -20.58 -9.08
CA LEU A 236 -2.43 -19.96 -9.91
C LEU A 236 -2.98 -19.30 -11.18
N ILE A 237 -3.86 -19.98 -11.92
CA ILE A 237 -4.38 -19.45 -13.19
C ILE A 237 -5.27 -18.21 -12.95
N PRO A 238 -6.22 -18.22 -12.00
CA PRO A 238 -6.98 -17.00 -11.68
C PRO A 238 -6.09 -15.83 -11.25
N LEU A 239 -5.08 -16.10 -10.42
CA LEU A 239 -4.15 -15.07 -9.95
C LEU A 239 -3.37 -14.42 -11.10
N LEU A 240 -2.89 -15.23 -12.04
CA LEU A 240 -2.18 -14.73 -13.21
C LEU A 240 -3.11 -13.98 -14.19
N THR A 241 -4.37 -14.40 -14.32
CA THR A 241 -5.30 -13.88 -15.33
C THR A 241 -6.25 -12.79 -14.85
N GLY A 242 -6.22 -12.42 -13.56
CA GLY A 242 -7.16 -11.40 -13.06
C GLY A 242 -8.58 -11.91 -12.88
N THR A 243 -8.77 -13.23 -12.79
CA THR A 243 -10.09 -13.85 -12.68
C THR A 243 -10.33 -14.45 -11.30
N GLU A 244 -9.63 -13.95 -10.28
CA GLU A 244 -9.84 -14.38 -8.89
C GLU A 244 -11.28 -14.07 -8.46
N SER A 245 -11.95 -15.05 -7.87
CA SER A 245 -13.37 -14.96 -7.51
C SER A 245 -13.67 -15.36 -6.07
N SER A 246 -12.66 -15.62 -5.24
CA SER A 246 -12.92 -15.85 -3.81
C SER A 246 -13.16 -14.52 -3.12
N ASP A 247 -14.04 -14.56 -2.12
CA ASP A 247 -14.37 -13.41 -1.31
C ASP A 247 -13.12 -12.88 -0.60
N ASN A 248 -13.06 -11.57 -0.40
CA ASN A 248 -11.97 -10.94 0.35
C ASN A 248 -11.98 -11.34 1.83
N THR A 249 -13.13 -11.83 2.33
CA THR A 249 -13.33 -12.23 3.71
C THR A 249 -13.94 -13.63 3.81
N ASN A 250 -13.58 -14.35 4.86
CA ASN A 250 -14.11 -15.65 5.25
C ASN A 250 -14.62 -15.54 6.69
N ASN A 251 -15.95 -15.51 6.88
CA ASN A 251 -16.60 -15.32 8.19
C ASN A 251 -16.17 -14.03 8.94
N GLY A 252 -15.97 -12.93 8.20
CA GLY A 252 -15.57 -11.64 8.77
C GLY A 252 -14.06 -11.47 9.01
N GLU A 253 -13.26 -12.51 8.78
CA GLU A 253 -11.80 -12.44 8.76
C GLU A 253 -11.29 -12.29 7.33
N LEU A 254 -10.11 -11.71 7.13
CA LEU A 254 -9.49 -11.69 5.79
C LEU A 254 -9.21 -13.11 5.30
N ASN A 255 -9.32 -13.32 3.99
CA ASN A 255 -8.84 -14.55 3.38
C ASN A 255 -7.31 -14.70 3.55
N GLN A 256 -6.76 -15.91 3.34
CA GLN A 256 -5.38 -16.21 3.75
C GLN A 256 -4.34 -15.39 3.00
N CYS A 257 -4.61 -15.08 1.72
CA CYS A 257 -3.72 -14.23 0.92
C CYS A 257 -3.68 -12.80 1.47
N LEU A 258 -4.86 -12.20 1.71
CA LEU A 258 -4.96 -10.83 2.21
C LEU A 258 -4.45 -10.71 3.64
N GLN A 259 -4.68 -11.73 4.48
CA GLN A 259 -4.13 -11.78 5.82
C GLN A 259 -2.60 -11.82 5.80
N CYS A 260 -2.00 -12.62 4.90
CA CYS A 260 -0.56 -12.62 4.72
C CYS A 260 -0.04 -11.25 4.27
N ASP A 261 -0.69 -10.64 3.27
CA ASP A 261 -0.35 -9.31 2.79
C ASP A 261 -0.35 -8.28 3.94
N GLU A 262 -1.46 -8.21 4.69
CA GLU A 262 -1.66 -7.26 5.80
C GLU A 262 -0.59 -7.39 6.89
N MET A 263 -0.06 -8.59 7.12
CA MET A 263 0.90 -8.85 8.20
C MET A 263 2.36 -8.86 7.74
N MET A 264 2.66 -9.25 6.50
CA MET A 264 4.04 -9.36 6.01
C MET A 264 4.48 -8.15 5.19
N ALA A 265 3.59 -7.62 4.35
CA ALA A 265 3.87 -6.45 3.52
C ALA A 265 3.22 -5.17 4.10
N GLY A 266 2.03 -5.30 4.68
CA GLY A 266 1.23 -4.21 5.24
C GLY A 266 1.96 -3.29 6.20
N PRO A 267 2.82 -3.77 7.13
CA PRO A 267 3.54 -2.88 8.04
C PRO A 267 4.51 -1.92 7.31
N GLY A 268 5.26 -2.43 6.33
CA GLY A 268 6.16 -1.61 5.52
C GLY A 268 5.38 -0.62 4.65
N PHE A 269 4.28 -1.07 4.06
CA PHE A 269 3.41 -0.22 3.26
C PHE A 269 2.79 0.89 4.09
N GLN A 270 2.15 0.59 5.22
CA GLN A 270 1.52 1.60 6.07
C GLN A 270 2.54 2.60 6.63
N TYR A 271 3.74 2.13 7.01
CA TYR A 271 4.82 3.02 7.44
C TYR A 271 5.24 3.99 6.34
N ALA A 272 5.46 3.48 5.13
CA ALA A 272 5.96 4.25 4.00
C ALA A 272 4.89 5.14 3.37
N ALA A 273 3.70 4.62 3.13
CA ALA A 273 2.55 5.33 2.57
C ALA A 273 2.09 6.45 3.50
N GLY A 274 1.99 6.17 4.81
CA GLY A 274 1.38 7.08 5.78
C GLY A 274 -0.14 7.19 5.63
N ARG A 275 -0.65 7.19 4.39
CA ARG A 275 -2.07 7.16 4.07
C ARG A 275 -2.52 5.78 3.58
N THR A 276 -3.69 5.36 4.06
CA THR A 276 -4.52 4.29 3.51
C THR A 276 -5.97 4.77 3.47
N ARG A 277 -6.88 4.02 2.85
CA ARG A 277 -8.33 4.30 2.94
C ARG A 277 -8.83 4.37 4.38
N ARG A 278 -8.52 3.32 5.14
CA ARG A 278 -8.93 3.13 6.54
C ARG A 278 -8.51 4.30 7.44
N ASN A 279 -7.28 4.76 7.32
CA ASN A 279 -6.77 5.87 8.13
C ASN A 279 -7.21 7.25 7.61
N SER A 280 -7.89 7.32 6.47
CA SER A 280 -8.47 8.52 5.89
C SER A 280 -10.00 8.56 6.00
N GLY A 281 -10.62 7.60 6.71
CA GLY A 281 -12.08 7.54 6.79
C GLY A 281 -12.78 7.24 5.48
N ILE A 282 -12.09 6.56 4.58
CA ILE A 282 -12.63 6.13 3.29
C ILE A 282 -12.99 4.65 3.43
N GLU A 283 -14.25 4.33 3.17
CA GLU A 283 -14.70 2.93 3.12
C GLU A 283 -14.00 2.20 1.98
N SER A 284 -13.57 0.96 2.24
CA SER A 284 -12.95 0.10 1.22
C SER A 284 -13.90 -1.01 0.80
N GLU A 285 -13.69 -1.53 -0.39
CA GLU A 285 -14.41 -2.64 -1.02
C GLU A 285 -14.06 -4.00 -0.37
N ILE A 286 -13.03 -4.00 0.49
CA ILE A 286 -12.81 -5.06 1.46
C ILE A 286 -13.51 -4.64 2.75
N GLU A 287 -14.56 -5.36 3.13
CA GLU A 287 -15.28 -5.16 4.39
C GLU A 287 -14.33 -5.31 5.58
N ARG A 288 -14.38 -4.36 6.51
CA ARG A 288 -13.59 -4.33 7.75
C ARG A 288 -14.48 -3.91 8.90
N PRO A 289 -14.20 -4.34 10.14
CA PRO A 289 -14.89 -3.81 11.32
C PRO A 289 -14.79 -2.29 11.37
N ASP A 290 -15.88 -1.62 11.74
CA ASP A 290 -15.99 -0.16 11.79
C ASP A 290 -14.89 0.48 12.64
N GLU A 291 -14.43 -0.20 13.71
CA GLU A 291 -13.36 0.28 14.59
C GLU A 291 -11.99 0.35 13.89
N GLN A 292 -11.86 -0.20 12.69
CA GLN A 292 -10.64 -0.12 11.87
C GLN A 292 -10.63 1.06 10.89
N VAL A 293 -11.74 1.80 10.77
CA VAL A 293 -11.86 2.98 9.90
C VAL A 293 -11.98 4.23 10.77
N TYR A 294 -11.05 5.16 10.61
CA TYR A 294 -11.07 6.40 11.39
C TYR A 294 -12.06 7.41 10.84
N GLU A 295 -12.65 8.25 11.69
CA GLU A 295 -13.44 9.38 11.21
C GLU A 295 -12.52 10.53 10.75
N VAL A 296 -12.59 10.89 9.46
CA VAL A 296 -11.87 12.03 8.88
C VAL A 296 -12.82 12.80 7.98
N ARG A 297 -12.88 14.13 8.17
CA ARG A 297 -13.60 15.04 7.29
C ARG A 297 -12.61 15.74 6.36
N HIS A 298 -12.94 15.79 5.08
CA HIS A 298 -12.08 16.32 4.01
C HIS A 298 -12.58 17.68 3.50
N ASP A 299 -12.82 18.60 4.42
CA ASP A 299 -13.32 19.95 4.14
C ASP A 299 -12.12 20.90 3.89
N TYR A 300 -11.58 20.89 2.67
CA TYR A 300 -10.38 21.68 2.31
C TYR A 300 -10.68 22.98 1.57
N PHE A 301 -11.80 23.05 0.85
CA PHE A 301 -12.17 24.13 -0.07
C PHE A 301 -13.58 24.64 0.22
#